data_AF-A0A3S4K7K5-F1
#
_entry.id   AF-A0A3S4K7K5-F1
#
_cell.length_a   1.000
_cell.length_b   1.000
_cell.length_c   1.000
_cell.angle_alpha   90.00
_cell.angle_beta   90.00
_cell.angle_gamma   90.00
#
_symmetry.space_group_name_H-M   'P 1'
#
loop_
_entity.id
_entity.type
_entity.pdbx_description
1 polymer ?
#
loop_
_entity_poly.entity_id
_entity_poly.type
_entity_poly.pdbx_seq_one_letter_code
_entity_poly.pdbx_strand_id
1 'polypeptide(L)'
;MNVTEVAQVKGLQSLMGNDKDYIATRAAYKLNLHGPALSVQTACSSSLVAVHLACESLRAGESDMAVAGGVALSFPSRQATATSPE
;
A
#
# COMPACT_ATOMS: atom_id res chain seq x y z
N MET A 1 9.72 20.43 -24.57
CA MET A 1 9.29 19.27 -23.77
C MET A 1 8.71 18.25 -24.73
N ASN A 2 9.43 17.16 -25.00
CA ASN A 2 9.10 16.25 -26.09
C ASN A 2 8.06 15.21 -25.63
N VAL A 3 7.16 14.78 -26.52
CA VAL A 3 6.08 13.81 -26.19
C VAL A 3 6.62 12.50 -25.59
N THR A 4 7.82 12.10 -25.98
CA THR A 4 8.50 10.89 -25.48
C THR A 4 8.91 11.01 -23.99
N GLU A 5 9.33 12.19 -23.53
CA GLU A 5 9.62 12.43 -22.10
C GLU A 5 8.35 12.32 -21.26
N VAL A 6 7.24 12.89 -21.75
CA VAL A 6 5.94 12.86 -21.04
C VAL A 6 5.44 11.41 -20.91
N ALA A 7 5.70 10.55 -21.90
CA ALA A 7 5.36 9.14 -21.84
C ALA A 7 6.19 8.36 -20.79
N GLN A 8 7.50 8.62 -20.69
CA GLN A 8 8.34 8.02 -19.65
C GLN A 8 7.95 8.49 -18.25
N VAL A 9 7.65 9.78 -18.09
CA VAL A 9 7.18 10.36 -16.83
C VAL A 9 5.83 9.76 -16.41
N LYS A 10 4.93 9.47 -17.35
CA LYS A 10 3.69 8.71 -17.07
C LYS A 10 3.97 7.27 -16.64
N GLY A 11 4.92 6.59 -17.27
CA GLY A 11 5.34 5.24 -16.88
C GLY A 11 5.89 5.19 -15.45
N LEU A 12 6.76 6.14 -15.10
CA LEU A 12 7.30 6.30 -13.75
C LEU A 12 6.22 6.59 -12.70
N GLN A 13 5.26 7.47 -13.00
CA GLN A 13 4.12 7.75 -12.12
C GLN A 13 3.25 6.52 -11.88
N SER A 14 3.02 5.69 -12.91
CA SER A 14 2.27 4.44 -12.79
C SER A 14 3.01 3.43 -11.93
N LEU A 15 4.35 3.33 -12.08
CA LEU A 15 5.17 2.41 -11.30
C LEU A 15 5.15 2.79 -9.81
N MET A 16 5.46 4.05 -9.49
CA MET A 16 5.32 4.58 -8.13
C MET A 16 3.87 4.54 -7.62
N GLY A 17 2.91 4.53 -8.55
CA GLY A 17 1.47 4.43 -8.32
C GLY A 17 1.04 3.10 -7.74
N ASN A 18 1.63 2.04 -8.28
CA ASN A 18 1.21 0.67 -8.09
C ASN A 18 2.17 -0.13 -7.19
N ASP A 19 3.31 0.46 -6.81
CA ASP A 19 4.19 -0.15 -5.84
C ASP A 19 3.50 -0.28 -4.48
N LYS A 20 3.67 -1.44 -3.85
CA LYS A 20 2.99 -1.78 -2.60
C LYS A 20 3.60 -0.99 -1.44
N ASP A 21 4.86 -0.61 -1.54
CA ASP A 21 5.60 0.05 -0.48
C ASP A 21 5.21 1.52 -0.30
N TYR A 22 4.68 2.17 -1.35
CA TYR A 22 4.31 3.60 -1.29
C TYR A 22 2.95 3.86 -0.66
N ILE A 23 2.13 2.85 -0.39
CA ILE A 23 0.76 3.08 0.11
C ILE A 23 0.76 3.79 1.47
N ALA A 24 1.64 3.37 2.39
CA ALA A 24 1.76 3.96 3.72
C ALA A 24 2.27 5.40 3.66
N THR A 25 3.37 5.64 2.93
CA THR A 25 3.96 6.98 2.78
C THR A 25 3.03 7.94 2.06
N ARG A 26 2.28 7.48 1.06
CA ARG A 26 1.26 8.30 0.38
C ARG A 26 0.11 8.64 1.29
N ALA A 27 -0.39 7.68 2.07
CA ALA A 27 -1.45 7.95 3.04
C ALA A 27 -0.98 8.98 4.08
N ALA A 28 0.23 8.82 4.62
CA ALA A 28 0.83 9.77 5.55
C ALA A 28 0.97 11.17 4.94
N TYR A 29 1.49 11.27 3.71
CA TYR A 29 1.59 12.56 3.00
C TYR A 29 0.23 13.21 2.77
N LYS A 30 -0.78 12.44 2.34
CA LYS A 30 -2.14 12.96 2.06
C LYS A 30 -2.90 13.37 3.32
N LEU A 31 -2.63 12.72 4.44
CA LEU A 31 -3.24 13.01 5.74
C LEU A 31 -2.39 13.96 6.61
N ASN A 32 -1.24 14.42 6.10
CA ASN A 32 -0.27 15.23 6.83
C ASN A 32 0.19 14.59 8.17
N LEU A 33 0.44 13.29 8.14
CA LEU A 33 0.96 12.53 9.28
C LEU A 33 2.49 12.49 9.23
N HIS A 34 3.13 12.80 10.35
CA HIS A 34 4.59 12.84 10.48
C HIS A 34 5.17 11.66 11.29
N GLY A 35 4.31 10.72 11.73
CA GLY A 35 4.72 9.51 12.44
C GLY A 35 5.25 8.40 11.52
N PRO A 36 5.49 7.19 12.06
CA PRO A 36 5.96 6.04 11.33
C PRO A 36 5.03 5.67 10.15
N ALA A 37 5.60 5.56 8.95
CA ALA A 37 4.88 5.17 7.74
C ALA A 37 5.46 3.87 7.18
N LEU A 38 4.78 2.75 7.47
CA LEU A 38 5.29 1.40 7.23
C LEU A 38 4.32 0.61 6.35
N SER A 39 4.86 -0.04 5.32
CA SER A 39 4.13 -0.99 4.48
C SER A 39 4.51 -2.41 4.92
N VAL A 40 3.52 -3.23 5.28
CA VAL A 40 3.74 -4.55 5.87
C VAL A 40 3.04 -5.61 5.04
N GLN A 41 3.76 -6.69 4.70
CA GLN A 41 3.22 -7.78 3.91
C GLN A 41 3.57 -9.13 4.53
N THR A 42 2.57 -9.75 5.15
CA THR A 42 2.65 -11.08 5.77
C THR A 42 1.60 -12.03 5.18
N ALA A 43 1.28 -11.85 3.89
CA ALA A 43 0.20 -12.55 3.19
C ALA A 43 -1.17 -12.31 3.85
N CYS A 44 -1.91 -13.36 4.19
CA CYS A 44 -3.31 -13.29 4.67
C CYS A 44 -3.45 -12.55 6.00
N SER A 45 -2.38 -12.45 6.78
CA SER A 45 -2.38 -11.79 8.09
C SER A 45 -1.92 -10.33 8.05
N SER A 46 -1.63 -9.78 6.86
CA SER A 46 -1.00 -8.45 6.72
C SER A 46 -1.77 -7.35 7.44
N SER A 47 -3.10 -7.34 7.35
CA SER A 47 -3.94 -6.34 8.03
C SER A 47 -3.87 -6.47 9.56
N LEU A 48 -3.84 -7.69 10.08
CA LEU A 48 -3.77 -7.94 11.52
C LEU A 48 -2.37 -7.57 12.08
N VAL A 49 -1.32 -7.87 11.32
CA VAL A 49 0.05 -7.49 11.68
C VAL A 49 0.22 -5.96 11.64
N ALA A 50 -0.37 -5.27 10.67
CA ALA A 50 -0.37 -3.81 10.64
C ALA A 50 -1.04 -3.20 11.88
N VAL A 51 -2.17 -3.77 12.32
CA VAL A 51 -2.84 -3.35 13.56
C VAL A 51 -1.99 -3.63 14.79
N HIS A 52 -1.34 -4.80 14.84
CA HIS A 52 -0.43 -5.15 15.94
C HIS A 52 0.70 -4.12 16.10
N LEU A 53 1.36 -3.76 15.00
CA LEU A 53 2.44 -2.77 14.99
C LEU A 53 1.94 -1.36 15.37
N ALA A 54 0.73 -0.97 14.95
CA ALA A 54 0.13 0.28 15.37
C ALA A 54 -0.11 0.32 16.89
N CYS A 55 -0.67 -0.75 17.46
CA CYS A 55 -0.83 -0.87 18.91
C CYS A 55 0.51 -0.84 19.65
N GLU A 56 1.55 -1.45 19.08
CA GLU A 56 2.90 -1.42 19.63
C GLU A 56 3.48 0.00 19.63
N SER A 57 3.38 0.74 18.53
CA SER A 57 3.86 2.13 18.41
C SER A 57 3.15 3.07 19.40
N LEU A 58 1.84 2.92 19.56
CA LEU A 58 1.06 3.67 20.57
C LEU A 58 1.51 3.34 22.00
N ARG A 59 1.74 2.05 22.30
CA ARG A 59 2.19 1.61 23.63
C ARG A 59 3.63 2.01 23.95
N ALA A 60 4.50 2.05 22.94
CA ALA A 60 5.89 2.47 23.06
C ALA A 60 6.02 4.00 23.18
N GLY A 61 4.96 4.76 22.89
CA GLY A 61 5.00 6.22 22.87
C GLY A 61 5.71 6.79 21.64
N GLU A 62 5.90 5.99 20.59
CA GLU A 62 6.46 6.44 19.31
C GLU A 62 5.44 7.24 18.49
N SER A 63 4.15 7.00 18.72
CA SER A 63 3.05 7.70 18.07
C SER A 63 1.94 8.00 19.07
N ASP A 64 1.34 9.20 19.00
CA ASP A 64 0.12 9.53 19.77
C ASP A 64 -1.16 9.03 19.07
N MET A 65 -1.07 8.81 17.76
CA MET A 65 -2.15 8.34 16.90
C MET A 65 -1.57 7.46 15.80
N ALA A 66 -2.21 6.32 15.54
CA ALA A 66 -1.78 5.39 14.51
C ALA A 66 -2.95 5.01 13.60
N VAL A 67 -2.66 4.90 12.29
CA VAL A 67 -3.61 4.45 11.27
C VAL A 67 -3.11 3.12 10.71
N ALA A 68 -3.90 2.06 10.83
CA ALA A 68 -3.57 0.74 10.34
C ALA A 68 -4.71 0.15 9.51
N GLY A 69 -4.36 -0.64 8.50
CA GLY A 69 -5.30 -1.31 7.62
C GLY A 69 -4.58 -2.15 6.56
N GLY A 70 -5.36 -2.78 5.69
CA GLY A 70 -4.85 -3.53 4.54
C GLY A 70 -5.86 -3.59 3.42
N VAL A 71 -5.39 -3.77 2.20
CA VAL A 71 -6.23 -3.90 0.99
C VAL A 71 -5.85 -5.16 0.24
N ALA A 72 -6.86 -5.90 -0.24
CA ALA A 72 -6.69 -7.04 -1.13
C ALA A 72 -7.36 -6.72 -2.46
N LEU A 73 -6.59 -6.75 -3.55
CA LEU A 73 -7.09 -6.50 -4.90
C LEU A 73 -7.02 -7.79 -5.72
N SER A 74 -8.17 -8.26 -6.19
CA SER A 74 -8.29 -9.37 -7.13
C SER A 74 -8.59 -8.81 -8.51
N PHE A 75 -7.57 -8.73 -9.36
CA PHE A 75 -7.77 -8.36 -10.76
C PHE A 75 -8.17 -9.61 -11.56
N PRO A 76 -9.18 -9.54 -12.44
CA PRO A 76 -9.43 -10.63 -13.39
C PRO A 76 -8.23 -10.72 -14.34
N SER A 77 -7.29 -11.59 -14.01
CA SER A 77 -6.25 -11.99 -14.95
C SER A 77 -6.92 -12.83 -16.02
N ARG A 78 -6.52 -12.67 -17.29
CA ARG A 78 -7.04 -13.46 -18.41
C ARG A 78 -6.90 -15.00 -18.23
N GLN A 79 -6.22 -15.44 -17.17
CA GLN A 79 -6.06 -16.83 -16.78
C GLN A 79 -7.23 -17.38 -15.94
N ALA A 80 -8.13 -16.54 -15.41
CA ALA A 80 -9.18 -16.95 -14.48
C ALA A 80 -10.41 -17.62 -15.13
N THR A 81 -10.52 -17.68 -16.46
CA THR A 81 -11.64 -18.35 -17.15
C THR A 81 -11.35 -19.83 -17.48
N ALA A 82 -10.35 -20.45 -16.87
CA ALA A 82 -9.96 -21.84 -17.16
C ALA A 82 -10.16 -22.84 -16.01
N THR A 83 -10.91 -22.52 -14.96
CA THR A 83 -11.30 -23.53 -13.96
C THR A 83 -12.80 -23.48 -13.69
N SER A 84 -13.42 -24.56 -14.16
CA SER A 84 -14.79 -25.07 -14.05
C SER A 84 -15.59 -24.74 -12.77
N PRO A 85 -16.93 -24.70 -12.87
CA PRO A 85 -17.88 -24.57 -11.76
C PRO A 85 -17.94 -25.83 -10.88
N GLU A 86 -18.33 -25.65 -9.62
CA GLU A 86 -19.20 -26.63 -8.92
C GLU A 86 -20.66 -26.29 -9.24
#